data_AF-A0A960EAS7-F1
#
_entry.id   AF-A0A960EAS7-F1
#
_cell.length_a   1.000
_cell.length_b   1.000
_cell.length_c   1.000
_cell.angle_alpha   90.00
_cell.angle_beta   90.00
_cell.angle_gamma   90.00
#
_symmetry.space_group_name_H-M   'P 1'
#
loop_
_entity.id
_entity.type
_entity.pdbx_description
1 polymer ?
#
loop_
_entity_poly.entity_id
_entity_poly.type
_entity_poly.pdbx_seq_one_letter_code
_entity_poly.pdbx_strand_id
1 'polypeptide(L)'
;TTTTEPPVTTAPAPDATTVPETTVPPTPPPTEATTTTTEPVAVQELILRGDGIGSARFGAAPQGVVEYVTSVLGGNTADTGWVDPFAFADCGAGGAATKARRVDWGVLSLLFSDASTYALDREHFIGYEYGRVGEIGDEPVGLHTPGNVGLGSRVVDLFAEFPEASVNEGDEDVGIPPNFYVSDVFYGLLTGTADDDFVTVIFGGYGCGE
;
A
#
# COMPACT_ATOMS: atom_id res chain seq x y z
N THR A 1 110.09 -16.37 -10.21
CA THR A 1 110.62 -16.13 -8.86
C THR A 1 109.42 -16.06 -7.94
N THR A 2 109.33 -16.96 -6.97
CA THR A 2 108.18 -17.12 -6.08
C THR A 2 108.58 -16.68 -4.69
N THR A 3 107.76 -15.87 -4.02
CA THR A 3 107.92 -15.54 -2.59
C THR A 3 106.59 -15.78 -1.88
N THR A 4 106.67 -16.59 -0.83
CA THR A 4 105.59 -17.02 0.08
C THR A 4 105.64 -16.16 1.34
N GLU A 5 104.48 -15.78 1.88
CA GLU A 5 104.34 -15.21 3.23
C GLU A 5 103.13 -15.88 3.94
N PRO A 6 103.19 -16.14 5.28
CA PRO A 6 102.32 -17.09 5.99
C PRO A 6 101.00 -16.48 6.49
N PRO A 7 100.04 -17.30 6.98
CA PRO A 7 98.70 -16.82 7.30
C PRO A 7 98.64 -16.20 8.71
N VAL A 8 97.85 -15.12 8.83
CA VAL A 8 97.44 -14.53 10.12
C VAL A 8 95.98 -14.88 10.37
N THR A 9 95.75 -15.59 11.47
CA THR A 9 94.43 -15.92 12.03
C THR A 9 93.87 -14.70 12.74
N THR A 10 92.62 -14.33 12.48
CA THR A 10 91.88 -13.30 13.24
C THR A 10 90.45 -13.78 13.48
N ALA A 11 89.99 -13.60 14.73
CA ALA A 11 88.76 -14.12 15.30
C ALA A 11 87.49 -13.47 14.72
N PRO A 12 86.33 -14.17 14.74
CA PRO A 12 85.07 -13.60 14.26
C PRO A 12 84.47 -12.59 15.25
N ALA A 13 84.08 -11.42 14.74
CA ALA A 13 83.27 -10.42 15.44
C ALA A 13 81.77 -10.69 15.21
N PRO A 14 80.87 -10.29 16.14
CA PRO A 14 79.52 -10.82 16.22
C PRO A 14 78.55 -10.25 15.17
N ASP A 15 77.65 -11.12 14.71
CA ASP A 15 76.55 -10.81 13.81
C ASP A 15 75.60 -9.74 14.38
N ALA A 16 75.44 -8.63 13.64
CA ALA A 16 74.39 -7.65 13.87
C ALA A 16 73.17 -8.02 13.01
N THR A 17 72.19 -8.67 13.63
CA THR A 17 70.90 -8.99 13.01
C THR A 17 70.16 -7.71 12.62
N THR A 18 70.00 -7.50 11.31
CA THR A 18 69.20 -6.41 10.74
C THR A 18 67.74 -6.84 10.73
N VAL A 19 66.86 -6.09 11.41
CA VAL A 19 65.41 -6.33 11.42
C VAL A 19 64.80 -5.73 10.14
N PRO A 20 63.94 -6.45 9.39
CA PRO A 20 63.27 -5.88 8.23
C PRO A 20 62.19 -4.87 8.65
N GLU A 21 62.20 -3.72 7.96
CA GLU A 21 61.23 -2.65 8.14
C GLU A 21 59.92 -3.00 7.41
N THR A 22 58.86 -3.25 8.17
CA THR A 22 57.53 -3.57 7.62
C THR A 22 56.78 -2.29 7.28
N THR A 23 56.74 -1.93 6.00
CA THR A 23 55.86 -0.88 5.47
C THR A 23 54.40 -1.33 5.51
N VAL A 24 53.57 -0.62 6.30
CA VAL A 24 52.12 -0.82 6.40
C VAL A 24 51.43 -0.15 5.20
N PRO A 25 50.45 -0.79 4.54
CA PRO A 25 49.72 -0.18 3.43
C PRO A 25 48.88 1.02 3.89
N PRO A 26 48.63 2.00 3.00
CA PRO A 26 47.84 3.19 3.34
C PRO A 26 46.38 2.83 3.64
N THR A 27 45.83 3.49 4.66
CA THR A 27 44.42 3.39 5.07
C THR A 27 43.50 3.85 3.92
N PRO A 28 42.44 3.09 3.57
CA PRO A 28 41.47 3.53 2.58
C PRO A 28 40.71 4.78 3.06
N PRO A 29 40.22 5.63 2.15
CA PRO A 29 39.42 6.80 2.51
C PRO A 29 38.15 6.37 3.27
N PRO A 30 37.63 7.23 4.17
CA PRO A 30 36.39 6.93 4.88
C PRO A 30 35.25 6.73 3.89
N THR A 31 34.58 5.59 3.96
CA THR A 31 33.32 5.34 3.26
C THR A 31 32.30 6.33 3.79
N GLU A 32 31.84 7.26 2.95
CA GLU A 32 30.72 8.13 3.29
C GLU A 32 29.51 7.26 3.59
N ALA A 33 28.98 7.36 4.82
CA ALA A 33 27.74 6.72 5.18
C ALA A 33 26.62 7.44 4.42
N THR A 34 26.08 6.82 3.37
CA THR A 34 24.86 7.27 2.74
C THR A 34 23.74 7.14 3.77
N THR A 35 23.35 8.24 4.41
CA THR A 35 22.12 8.28 5.18
C THR A 35 20.97 8.29 4.19
N THR A 36 20.35 7.13 3.99
CA THR A 36 19.03 7.07 3.38
C THR A 36 18.06 7.70 4.38
N THR A 37 17.64 8.94 4.13
CA THR A 37 16.46 9.49 4.82
C THR A 37 15.28 8.71 4.30
N THR A 38 14.90 7.64 5.01
CA THR A 38 13.56 7.06 4.87
C THR A 38 12.59 8.15 5.29
N GLU A 39 11.80 8.64 4.34
CA GLU A 39 10.64 9.48 4.66
C GLU A 39 9.86 8.82 5.82
N PRO A 40 9.42 9.60 6.82
CA PRO A 40 8.59 9.04 7.85
C PRO A 40 7.37 8.39 7.17
N VAL A 41 7.10 7.13 7.52
CA VAL A 41 5.94 6.34 7.03
C VAL A 41 4.60 7.10 7.19
N ALA A 42 4.59 8.14 8.02
CA ALA A 42 3.49 9.05 8.32
C ALA A 42 2.95 9.91 7.15
N VAL A 43 3.45 9.78 5.92
CA VAL A 43 2.84 10.45 4.74
C VAL A 43 2.48 9.48 3.61
N GLN A 44 2.49 8.16 3.87
CA GLN A 44 1.80 7.24 2.96
C GLN A 44 0.30 7.36 3.20
N GLU A 45 -0.27 8.36 2.58
CA GLU A 45 -1.70 8.62 2.59
C GLU A 45 -2.44 7.44 1.96
N LEU A 46 -3.51 6.98 2.63
CA LEU A 46 -4.44 5.99 2.12
C LEU A 46 -5.29 6.64 1.02
N ILE A 47 -4.64 6.90 -0.11
CA ILE A 47 -5.29 7.51 -1.27
C ILE A 47 -6.21 6.48 -1.93
N LEU A 48 -7.46 6.86 -2.12
CA LEU A 48 -8.50 6.06 -2.78
C LEU A 48 -8.24 6.05 -4.30
N ARG A 49 -8.15 4.85 -4.90
CA ARG A 49 -7.91 4.67 -6.33
C ARG A 49 -8.71 3.48 -6.88
N GLY A 50 -9.02 3.55 -8.17
CA GLY A 50 -9.63 2.44 -8.90
C GLY A 50 -8.76 1.20 -9.08
N ASP A 51 -7.51 1.21 -8.60
CA ASP A 51 -6.59 0.06 -8.61
C ASP A 51 -6.13 -0.37 -7.21
N GLY A 52 -6.69 0.25 -6.16
CA GLY A 52 -6.39 -0.08 -4.76
C GLY A 52 -6.46 1.10 -3.81
N ILE A 53 -5.90 0.94 -2.61
CA ILE A 53 -5.84 1.99 -1.59
C ILE A 53 -4.41 2.23 -1.13
N GLY A 54 -3.92 3.46 -1.26
CA GLY A 54 -2.52 3.79 -1.01
C GLY A 54 -1.59 2.94 -1.88
N SER A 55 -0.71 2.16 -1.25
CA SER A 55 0.18 1.19 -1.92
C SER A 55 -0.39 -0.23 -2.05
N ALA A 56 -1.53 -0.52 -1.40
CA ALA A 56 -2.19 -1.81 -1.47
C ALA A 56 -3.01 -1.92 -2.77
N ARG A 57 -2.58 -2.80 -3.68
CA ARG A 57 -3.26 -3.07 -4.96
C ARG A 57 -4.29 -4.18 -4.84
N PHE A 58 -5.34 -4.14 -5.64
CA PHE A 58 -6.23 -5.30 -5.80
C PHE A 58 -5.43 -6.54 -6.25
N GLY A 59 -5.80 -7.71 -5.74
CA GLY A 59 -5.03 -8.95 -5.88
C GLY A 59 -3.90 -9.12 -4.85
N ALA A 60 -3.58 -8.12 -4.02
CA ALA A 60 -2.57 -8.24 -2.97
C ALA A 60 -2.99 -9.21 -1.85
N ALA A 61 -2.02 -9.76 -1.14
CA ALA A 61 -2.25 -10.71 -0.05
C ALA A 61 -2.95 -10.02 1.15
N PRO A 62 -4.00 -10.62 1.74
CA PRO A 62 -4.85 -9.95 2.73
C PRO A 62 -4.11 -9.45 3.96
N GLN A 63 -3.24 -10.29 4.53
CA GLN A 63 -2.53 -9.95 5.77
C GLN A 63 -1.67 -8.69 5.61
N GLY A 64 -0.92 -8.57 4.51
CA GLY A 64 -0.08 -7.41 4.26
C GLY A 64 -0.89 -6.13 4.03
N VAL A 65 -2.07 -6.24 3.39
CA VAL A 65 -2.99 -5.10 3.22
C VAL A 65 -3.55 -4.64 4.56
N VAL A 66 -4.03 -5.57 5.38
CA VAL A 66 -4.57 -5.26 6.73
C VAL A 66 -3.49 -4.64 7.61
N GLU A 67 -2.27 -5.18 7.63
CA GLU A 67 -1.15 -4.62 8.39
C GLU A 67 -0.78 -3.21 7.92
N TYR A 68 -0.75 -2.99 6.61
CA TYR A 68 -0.50 -1.67 6.04
C TYR A 68 -1.56 -0.65 6.46
N VAL A 69 -2.85 -0.94 6.26
CA VAL A 69 -3.92 -0.01 6.62
C VAL A 69 -3.98 0.21 8.13
N THR A 70 -3.77 -0.85 8.93
CA THR A 70 -3.66 -0.73 10.40
C THR A 70 -2.52 0.19 10.82
N SER A 71 -1.39 0.17 10.11
CA SER A 71 -0.24 1.03 10.43
C SER A 71 -0.53 2.52 10.22
N VAL A 72 -1.50 2.85 9.37
CA VAL A 72 -1.89 4.23 9.04
C VAL A 72 -3.08 4.69 9.88
N LEU A 73 -4.15 3.88 9.98
CA LEU A 73 -5.40 4.25 10.66
C LEU A 73 -5.48 3.78 12.12
N GLY A 74 -4.54 2.95 12.57
CA GLY A 74 -4.64 2.24 13.85
C GLY A 74 -5.44 0.95 13.76
N GLY A 75 -5.83 0.40 14.92
CA GLY A 75 -6.55 -0.87 15.00
C GLY A 75 -7.87 -0.87 14.21
N ASN A 76 -8.20 -2.02 13.63
CA ASN A 76 -9.50 -2.20 12.98
C ASN A 76 -10.65 -2.13 14.00
N THR A 77 -11.80 -1.64 13.56
CA THR A 77 -13.03 -1.57 14.37
C THR A 77 -13.83 -2.86 14.31
N ALA A 78 -13.70 -3.63 13.23
CA ALA A 78 -14.29 -4.96 13.09
C ALA A 78 -13.51 -5.82 12.09
N ASP A 79 -13.60 -7.13 12.25
CA ASP A 79 -13.04 -8.12 11.35
C ASP A 79 -13.91 -9.38 11.42
N THR A 80 -14.45 -9.77 10.28
CA THR A 80 -15.31 -10.96 10.18
C THR A 80 -14.52 -12.27 10.23
N GLY A 81 -13.21 -12.24 9.98
CA GLY A 81 -12.44 -13.42 9.60
C GLY A 81 -12.90 -13.97 8.25
N TRP A 82 -12.48 -15.20 7.92
CA TRP A 82 -12.96 -15.89 6.72
C TRP A 82 -14.30 -16.55 7.00
N VAL A 83 -15.33 -16.07 6.32
CA VAL A 83 -16.71 -16.55 6.43
C VAL A 83 -17.23 -17.01 5.07
N ASP A 84 -18.43 -17.58 5.06
CA ASP A 84 -19.16 -17.89 3.83
C ASP A 84 -19.31 -16.62 2.96
N PRO A 85 -19.12 -16.69 1.62
CA PRO A 85 -19.19 -15.52 0.74
C PRO A 85 -20.52 -14.77 0.76
N PHE A 86 -21.59 -15.36 1.29
CA PHE A 86 -22.92 -14.75 1.40
C PHE A 86 -23.24 -14.26 2.82
N ALA A 87 -22.29 -14.33 3.75
CA ALA A 87 -22.54 -14.03 5.17
C ALA A 87 -22.84 -12.55 5.44
N PHE A 88 -22.39 -11.62 4.57
CA PHE A 88 -22.62 -10.18 4.73
C PHE A 88 -23.10 -9.46 3.46
N ALA A 89 -22.72 -9.95 2.28
CA ALA A 89 -23.14 -9.51 0.95
C ALA A 89 -22.88 -10.67 -0.04
N ASP A 90 -23.22 -10.54 -1.32
CA ASP A 90 -22.83 -11.56 -2.32
C ASP A 90 -21.38 -11.34 -2.78
N CYS A 91 -20.43 -11.98 -2.11
CA CYS A 91 -19.03 -12.03 -2.55
C CYS A 91 -18.71 -13.28 -3.38
N GLY A 92 -19.73 -13.94 -3.94
CA GLY A 92 -19.63 -15.27 -4.55
C GLY A 92 -18.85 -15.31 -5.86
N ALA A 93 -18.62 -14.16 -6.51
CA ALA A 93 -17.93 -14.06 -7.80
C ALA A 93 -18.48 -15.06 -8.84
N GLY A 94 -19.81 -15.08 -9.03
CA GLY A 94 -20.47 -16.05 -9.92
C GLY A 94 -20.41 -17.50 -9.44
N GLY A 95 -20.22 -17.72 -8.14
CA GLY A 95 -20.09 -19.03 -7.50
C GLY A 95 -18.66 -19.58 -7.47
N ALA A 96 -17.65 -18.79 -7.87
CA ALA A 96 -16.25 -19.20 -7.81
C ALA A 96 -15.63 -19.03 -6.41
N ALA A 97 -16.09 -18.06 -5.62
CA ALA A 97 -15.57 -17.82 -4.28
C ALA A 97 -16.12 -18.85 -3.28
N THR A 98 -15.28 -19.28 -2.34
CA THR A 98 -15.67 -20.18 -1.23
C THR A 98 -15.57 -19.51 0.13
N LYS A 99 -14.94 -18.33 0.21
CA LYS A 99 -14.85 -17.54 1.43
C LYS A 99 -14.66 -16.06 1.13
N ALA A 100 -15.19 -15.23 2.02
CA ALA A 100 -14.99 -13.80 2.02
C ALA A 100 -14.57 -13.30 3.41
N ARG A 101 -13.93 -12.14 3.46
CA ARG A 101 -13.57 -11.44 4.69
C ARG A 101 -13.75 -9.95 4.47
N ARG A 102 -14.41 -9.30 5.42
CA ARG A 102 -14.51 -7.86 5.56
C ARG A 102 -13.75 -7.41 6.80
N VAL A 103 -12.96 -6.36 6.66
CA VAL A 103 -12.23 -5.70 7.76
C VAL A 103 -12.53 -4.20 7.72
N ASP A 104 -12.92 -3.64 8.87
CA ASP A 104 -13.45 -2.29 8.96
C ASP A 104 -12.54 -1.35 9.77
N TRP A 105 -12.46 -0.10 9.35
CA TRP A 105 -11.95 1.06 10.08
C TRP A 105 -12.99 2.18 10.04
N GLY A 106 -13.97 2.12 10.94
CA GLY A 106 -15.09 3.07 10.98
C GLY A 106 -16.03 2.88 9.78
N VAL A 107 -15.99 3.82 8.84
CA VAL A 107 -16.75 3.76 7.57
C VAL A 107 -15.92 3.29 6.37
N LEU A 108 -14.65 2.94 6.58
CA LEU A 108 -13.86 2.21 5.59
C LEU A 108 -14.01 0.71 5.81
N SER A 109 -14.27 -0.01 4.73
CA SER A 109 -14.32 -1.47 4.71
C SER A 109 -13.45 -2.01 3.59
N LEU A 110 -12.51 -2.89 3.93
CA LEU A 110 -11.74 -3.64 2.95
C LEU A 110 -12.35 -5.02 2.78
N LEU A 111 -12.53 -5.41 1.51
CA LEU A 111 -13.12 -6.67 1.11
C LEU A 111 -12.03 -7.60 0.56
N PHE A 112 -12.08 -8.85 1.02
CA PHE A 112 -11.19 -9.90 0.59
C PHE A 112 -12.01 -11.13 0.21
N SER A 113 -11.56 -11.85 -0.81
CA SER A 113 -12.16 -13.11 -1.27
C SER A 113 -11.07 -14.04 -1.77
N ASP A 114 -11.41 -15.31 -1.95
CA ASP A 114 -10.55 -16.28 -2.64
C ASP A 114 -10.77 -16.36 -4.16
N ALA A 115 -11.78 -15.65 -4.68
CA ALA A 115 -12.01 -15.51 -6.11
C ALA A 115 -12.51 -14.11 -6.49
N SER A 116 -11.93 -13.55 -7.55
CA SER A 116 -12.39 -12.36 -8.28
C SER A 116 -11.76 -12.32 -9.67
N THR A 117 -11.96 -11.23 -10.41
CA THR A 117 -11.26 -10.97 -11.68
C THR A 117 -9.73 -10.80 -11.50
N TYR A 118 -9.26 -10.46 -10.30
CA TYR A 118 -7.84 -10.22 -10.02
C TYR A 118 -7.07 -11.52 -9.71
N ALA A 119 -7.73 -12.51 -9.12
CA ALA A 119 -7.16 -13.82 -8.85
C ALA A 119 -8.23 -14.87 -8.55
N LEU A 120 -7.90 -16.14 -8.82
CA LEU A 120 -8.72 -17.30 -8.49
C LEU A 120 -7.96 -18.22 -7.53
N ASP A 121 -8.70 -18.98 -6.74
CA ASP A 121 -8.20 -20.02 -5.82
C ASP A 121 -7.15 -19.53 -4.82
N ARG A 122 -7.12 -18.23 -4.51
CA ARG A 122 -6.24 -17.65 -3.49
C ARG A 122 -6.87 -16.45 -2.82
N GLU A 123 -6.67 -16.32 -1.53
CA GLU A 123 -7.12 -15.17 -0.76
C GLU A 123 -6.41 -13.89 -1.22
N HIS A 124 -7.17 -12.84 -1.49
CA HIS A 124 -6.64 -11.54 -1.92
C HIS A 124 -7.61 -10.39 -1.64
N PHE A 125 -7.07 -9.17 -1.67
CA PHE A 125 -7.81 -7.93 -1.62
C PHE A 125 -8.58 -7.71 -2.93
N ILE A 126 -9.90 -7.56 -2.86
CA ILE A 126 -10.77 -7.46 -4.06
C ILE A 126 -11.35 -6.07 -4.28
N GLY A 127 -11.50 -5.29 -3.20
CA GLY A 127 -12.15 -4.01 -3.26
C GLY A 127 -12.28 -3.35 -1.89
N TYR A 128 -12.70 -2.10 -1.88
CA TYR A 128 -13.04 -1.36 -0.67
C TYR A 128 -14.34 -0.60 -0.85
N GLU A 129 -15.01 -0.36 0.28
CA GLU A 129 -16.16 0.52 0.41
C GLU A 129 -15.78 1.61 1.39
N TYR A 130 -15.98 2.87 1.01
CA TYR A 130 -15.69 3.99 1.87
C TYR A 130 -16.91 4.88 2.01
N GLY A 131 -17.49 4.95 3.21
CA GLY A 131 -18.71 5.70 3.50
C GLY A 131 -19.90 4.79 3.80
N ARG A 132 -21.07 5.41 3.97
CA ARG A 132 -22.35 4.73 4.21
C ARG A 132 -23.43 5.40 3.38
N VAL A 133 -24.37 4.60 2.88
CA VAL A 133 -25.48 5.11 2.07
C VAL A 133 -26.26 6.17 2.85
N GLY A 134 -26.34 7.39 2.31
CA GLY A 134 -27.11 8.48 2.90
C GLY A 134 -26.57 9.05 4.21
N GLU A 135 -25.36 8.67 4.63
CA GLU A 135 -24.72 9.15 5.86
C GLU A 135 -23.33 9.70 5.57
N ILE A 136 -23.05 10.90 6.09
CA ILE A 136 -21.67 11.40 6.25
C ILE A 136 -21.30 11.13 7.71
N GLY A 137 -20.71 9.96 7.99
CA GLY A 137 -20.39 9.49 9.34
C GLY A 137 -19.04 9.99 9.88
N ASP A 138 -18.62 9.44 11.04
CA ASP A 138 -17.27 9.64 11.58
C ASP A 138 -16.24 8.94 10.68
N GLU A 139 -15.65 9.70 9.74
CA GLU A 139 -14.70 9.18 8.76
C GLU A 139 -13.30 8.99 9.38
N PRO A 140 -12.57 7.91 9.03
CA PRO A 140 -11.14 7.85 9.29
C PRO A 140 -10.47 9.03 8.60
N VAL A 141 -9.92 9.95 9.39
CA VAL A 141 -9.38 11.23 8.91
C VAL A 141 -8.36 11.01 7.78
N GLY A 142 -8.53 11.74 6.68
CA GLY A 142 -7.53 11.87 5.62
C GLY A 142 -7.71 10.94 4.43
N LEU A 143 -8.81 10.19 4.32
CA LEU A 143 -9.07 9.34 3.14
C LEU A 143 -9.68 10.15 2.00
N HIS A 144 -8.95 10.24 0.89
CA HIS A 144 -9.39 10.92 -0.32
C HIS A 144 -8.71 10.34 -1.55
N THR A 145 -9.23 10.66 -2.73
CA THR A 145 -8.59 10.45 -4.03
C THR A 145 -7.39 11.39 -4.21
N PRO A 146 -6.54 11.22 -5.24
CA PRO A 146 -5.44 12.15 -5.52
C PRO A 146 -5.85 13.63 -5.66
N GLY A 147 -7.05 13.90 -6.17
CA GLY A 147 -7.63 15.24 -6.34
C GLY A 147 -8.44 15.74 -5.14
N ASN A 148 -8.33 15.09 -3.99
CA ASN A 148 -8.99 15.49 -2.74
C ASN A 148 -10.52 15.36 -2.77
N VAL A 149 -11.03 14.40 -3.54
CA VAL A 149 -12.42 13.93 -3.45
C VAL A 149 -12.50 12.86 -2.35
N GLY A 150 -13.37 13.10 -1.38
CA GLY A 150 -13.68 12.20 -0.27
C GLY A 150 -15.18 12.25 0.04
N LEU A 151 -15.56 11.79 1.22
CA LEU A 151 -16.94 11.93 1.67
C LEU A 151 -17.27 13.40 1.92
N GLY A 152 -18.47 13.83 1.52
CA GLY A 152 -18.88 15.23 1.60
C GLY A 152 -18.23 16.15 0.55
N SER A 153 -17.38 15.65 -0.34
CA SER A 153 -16.96 16.41 -1.52
C SER A 153 -18.15 16.65 -2.44
N ARG A 154 -18.18 17.80 -3.11
CA ARG A 154 -19.28 18.14 -4.00
C ARG A 154 -19.12 17.47 -5.36
N VAL A 155 -20.23 17.28 -6.07
CA VAL A 155 -20.24 16.75 -7.44
C VAL A 155 -19.39 17.62 -8.39
N VAL A 156 -19.38 18.94 -8.22
CA VAL A 156 -18.49 19.81 -9.02
C VAL A 156 -17.00 19.54 -8.78
N ASP A 157 -16.62 19.18 -7.55
CA ASP A 157 -15.23 18.87 -7.20
C ASP A 157 -14.86 17.48 -7.75
N LEU A 158 -15.81 16.53 -7.75
CA LEU A 158 -15.68 15.23 -8.42
C LEU A 158 -15.38 15.38 -9.92
N PHE A 159 -16.14 16.22 -10.64
CA PHE A 159 -15.90 16.46 -12.07
C PHE A 159 -14.61 17.24 -12.35
N ALA A 160 -14.12 18.03 -11.39
CA ALA A 160 -12.84 18.71 -11.53
C ALA A 160 -11.67 17.71 -11.52
N GLU A 161 -11.77 16.63 -10.74
CA GLU A 161 -10.77 15.54 -10.73
C GLU A 161 -10.98 14.52 -11.85
N PHE A 162 -12.23 14.12 -12.11
CA PHE A 162 -12.61 13.13 -13.10
C PHE A 162 -13.58 13.72 -14.14
N PRO A 163 -13.07 14.48 -15.13
CA PRO A 163 -13.92 15.11 -16.15
C PRO A 163 -14.74 14.12 -16.99
N GLU A 164 -14.29 12.86 -17.07
CA GLU A 164 -14.94 11.76 -17.78
C GLU A 164 -15.99 11.02 -16.95
N ALA A 165 -16.15 11.36 -15.66
CA ALA A 165 -17.13 10.71 -14.81
C ALA A 165 -18.53 10.82 -15.41
N SER A 166 -19.33 9.79 -15.19
CA SER A 166 -20.76 9.82 -15.48
C SER A 166 -21.54 9.87 -14.18
N VAL A 167 -22.68 10.55 -14.18
CA VAL A 167 -23.57 10.66 -13.02
C VAL A 167 -24.96 10.22 -13.45
N ASN A 168 -25.61 9.43 -12.60
CA ASN A 168 -26.97 8.95 -12.80
C ASN A 168 -27.84 9.38 -11.62
N GLU A 169 -29.09 9.74 -11.89
CA GLU A 169 -30.06 10.12 -10.86
C GLU A 169 -30.48 8.94 -9.96
N GLY A 170 -30.12 7.71 -10.34
CA GLY A 170 -30.58 6.51 -9.66
C GLY A 170 -32.03 6.17 -10.03
N ASP A 171 -32.66 5.36 -9.20
CA ASP A 171 -34.06 4.97 -9.31
C ASP A 171 -34.63 4.76 -7.90
N GLU A 172 -35.40 5.75 -7.43
CA GLU A 172 -35.98 5.75 -6.08
C GLU A 172 -37.01 4.64 -5.87
N ASP A 173 -37.70 4.20 -6.92
CA ASP A 173 -38.76 3.18 -6.83
C ASP A 173 -38.19 1.81 -6.48
N VAL A 174 -36.92 1.56 -6.84
CA VAL A 174 -36.18 0.33 -6.51
C VAL A 174 -35.05 0.56 -5.50
N GLY A 175 -34.94 1.76 -4.93
CA GLY A 175 -33.98 2.09 -3.88
C GLY A 175 -32.53 2.24 -4.36
N ILE A 176 -32.32 2.55 -5.64
CA ILE A 176 -31.00 2.85 -6.21
C ILE A 176 -30.75 4.35 -6.03
N PRO A 177 -29.78 4.76 -5.19
CA PRO A 177 -29.49 6.17 -4.99
C PRO A 177 -28.79 6.80 -6.21
N PRO A 178 -28.77 8.13 -6.31
CA PRO A 178 -27.89 8.84 -7.22
C PRO A 178 -26.45 8.35 -7.09
N ASN A 179 -25.76 8.20 -8.21
CA ASN A 179 -24.44 7.58 -8.25
C ASN A 179 -23.57 8.16 -9.35
N PHE A 180 -22.26 7.96 -9.23
CA PHE A 180 -21.29 8.31 -10.25
C PHE A 180 -20.41 7.12 -10.62
N TYR A 181 -19.93 7.09 -11.86
CA TYR A 181 -18.92 6.15 -12.31
C TYR A 181 -17.76 6.92 -12.95
N VAL A 182 -16.56 6.71 -12.43
CA VAL A 182 -15.31 7.05 -13.13
C VAL A 182 -14.88 5.88 -14.01
N SER A 183 -15.10 4.66 -13.53
CA SER A 183 -14.92 3.41 -14.27
C SER A 183 -15.79 2.29 -13.68
N ASP A 184 -15.79 1.12 -14.30
CA ASP A 184 -16.50 -0.07 -13.80
C ASP A 184 -16.02 -0.54 -12.41
N VAL A 185 -14.82 -0.12 -11.99
CA VAL A 185 -14.21 -0.51 -10.70
C VAL A 185 -13.92 0.69 -9.81
N PHE A 186 -14.40 1.87 -10.17
CA PHE A 186 -14.26 3.08 -9.36
C PHE A 186 -15.48 3.99 -9.54
N TYR A 187 -16.35 3.96 -8.55
CA TYR A 187 -17.69 4.52 -8.60
C TYR A 187 -18.12 4.91 -7.18
N GLY A 188 -19.30 5.51 -7.05
CA GLY A 188 -19.78 5.91 -5.73
C GLY A 188 -21.19 6.44 -5.73
N LEU A 189 -21.67 6.81 -4.55
CA LEU A 189 -23.05 7.25 -4.30
C LEU A 189 -23.08 8.72 -3.91
N LEU A 190 -24.17 9.38 -4.28
CA LEU A 190 -24.37 10.81 -4.12
C LEU A 190 -25.69 11.10 -3.39
N THR A 191 -25.80 12.30 -2.81
CA THR A 191 -27.08 12.82 -2.31
C THR A 191 -28.03 13.24 -3.43
N GLY A 192 -27.49 13.54 -4.60
CA GLY A 192 -28.15 14.01 -5.82
C GLY A 192 -27.12 14.23 -6.93
N THR A 193 -27.54 14.78 -8.07
CA THR A 193 -26.70 14.91 -9.27
C THR A 193 -26.31 16.35 -9.61
N ALA A 194 -26.76 17.33 -8.81
CA ALA A 194 -26.44 18.73 -9.00
C ALA A 194 -25.02 19.04 -8.50
N ASP A 195 -24.42 20.13 -8.98
CA ASP A 195 -23.05 20.53 -8.65
C ASP A 195 -22.80 20.69 -7.14
N ASP A 196 -23.83 21.05 -6.37
CA ASP A 196 -23.80 21.25 -4.92
C ASP A 196 -24.20 20.02 -4.10
N ASP A 197 -24.58 18.93 -4.75
CA ASP A 197 -24.78 17.62 -4.10
C ASP A 197 -23.44 17.00 -3.68
N PHE A 198 -23.51 16.00 -2.81
CA PHE A 198 -22.34 15.46 -2.11
C PHE A 198 -22.11 13.98 -2.37
N VAL A 199 -20.84 13.60 -2.38
CA VAL A 199 -20.39 12.20 -2.33
C VAL A 199 -20.65 11.62 -0.93
N THR A 200 -21.28 10.46 -0.87
CA THR A 200 -21.61 9.75 0.40
C THR A 200 -20.94 8.39 0.52
N VAL A 201 -20.60 7.77 -0.61
CA VAL A 201 -19.86 6.51 -0.65
C VAL A 201 -18.92 6.50 -1.85
N ILE A 202 -17.73 5.94 -1.68
CA ILE A 202 -16.75 5.67 -2.73
C ILE A 202 -16.42 4.19 -2.70
N PHE A 203 -16.54 3.53 -3.85
CA PHE A 203 -16.18 2.14 -4.06
C PHE A 203 -14.96 2.03 -4.95
N GLY A 204 -14.10 1.07 -4.64
CA GLY A 204 -12.98 0.69 -5.50
C GLY A 204 -12.89 -0.83 -5.63
N GLY A 205 -12.61 -1.31 -6.83
CA GLY A 205 -12.48 -2.74 -7.13
C GLY A 205 -13.82 -3.39 -7.45
N TYR A 206 -13.86 -4.73 -7.37
CA TYR A 206 -15.10 -5.48 -7.51
C TYR A 206 -15.65 -5.75 -6.11
N GLY A 207 -16.69 -5.01 -5.75
CA GLY A 207 -17.39 -5.14 -4.48
C GLY A 207 -18.14 -6.46 -4.35
N CYS A 208 -18.81 -6.63 -3.20
CA CYS A 208 -19.75 -7.73 -3.02
C CYS A 208 -21.17 -7.23 -3.26
N GLY A 209 -22.00 -8.03 -3.94
CA GLY A 209 -23.36 -7.63 -4.37
C GLY A 209 -23.43 -7.10 -5.81
N GLU A 210 -22.33 -7.17 -6.55
CA GLU A 210 -22.18 -6.81 -7.97
C GLU A 210 -22.52 -7.98 -8.91
#